data_AF-A0AA38LRU6-F1
#
_entry.id   AF-A0AA38LRU6-F1
#
_cell.length_a   1.000
_cell.length_b   1.000
_cell.length_c   1.000
_cell.angle_alpha   90.00
_cell.angle_beta   90.00
_cell.angle_gamma   90.00
#
_symmetry.space_group_name_H-M   'P 1'
#
loop_
_entity.id
_entity.type
_entity.pdbx_description
1 polymer ?
#
loop_
_entity_poly.entity_id
_entity_poly.type
_entity_poly.pdbx_seq_one_letter_code
_entity_poly.pdbx_strand_id
1 'polypeptide(L)'
;MLTWTGGSGCRASGTSRLSTPIPAPTVEDALDEDDEVEEEIEEVRDGMFYQGDREPVPVAQAMEYDDPIAKYLSLQHLPHIQTLLPSHLHAPFTQAARRCAQRYLESPSTETLLSFLALVKVGLPPKNLGKADKPVKRLENYPMVSWPKPPDAAGGGGGVDPVKRAEKLIKRGKLGQAGRALVAQGKVALYSEGVGSSLKSLHPVGELHPFGSTTGPSTGTPPEKDLISSCLRAFNKETSPGASGWTVPLLQIVAQDPIVLTFLHSLTTSIVGGYAPGVQMLCTSRITPLLKKEEMGRSSASTPREA
;
A
#
# COMPACT_ATOMS: atom_id res chain seq x y z
N MET A 1 -36.92 12.36 36.49
CA MET A 1 -36.08 12.14 37.70
C MET A 1 -34.69 11.77 37.19
N LEU A 2 -33.65 12.59 37.18
CA LEU A 2 -33.37 13.92 37.71
C LEU A 2 -32.84 14.81 36.58
N THR A 3 -33.35 16.04 36.52
CA THR A 3 -32.87 17.18 35.77
C THR A 3 -31.73 17.85 36.55
N TRP A 4 -30.74 18.42 35.85
CA TRP A 4 -30.08 19.61 36.39
C TRP A 4 -29.78 20.63 35.30
N THR A 5 -30.37 21.80 35.52
CA THR A 5 -30.32 23.06 34.80
C THR A 5 -29.19 23.92 35.33
N GLY A 6 -28.59 24.75 34.49
CA GLY A 6 -27.66 25.79 34.92
C GLY A 6 -27.26 26.69 33.75
N GLY A 7 -28.17 27.57 33.34
CA GLY A 7 -27.93 28.60 32.34
C GLY A 7 -27.50 29.94 32.95
N SER A 8 -27.40 30.92 32.05
CA SER A 8 -27.08 32.35 32.22
C SER A 8 -25.59 32.66 32.13
N GLY A 9 -25.07 33.43 31.16
CA GLY A 9 -25.71 34.33 30.19
C GLY A 9 -25.04 35.70 30.29
N CYS A 10 -24.55 36.23 29.16
CA CYS A 10 -24.40 37.66 28.93
C CYS A 10 -24.41 37.94 27.42
N ARG A 11 -25.42 38.72 27.01
CA ARG A 11 -25.57 39.46 25.74
C ARG A 11 -24.45 40.53 25.65
N ALA A 12 -24.15 41.22 24.57
CA ALA A 12 -25.00 41.79 23.52
C ALA A 12 -24.09 42.21 22.32
N SER A 13 -24.57 42.07 21.08
CA SER A 13 -25.11 43.16 20.22
C SER A 13 -24.10 43.76 19.24
N GLY A 14 -24.49 43.82 17.96
CA GLY A 14 -23.75 44.52 16.90
C GLY A 14 -24.13 44.05 15.49
N THR A 15 -25.36 44.34 15.04
CA THR A 15 -25.66 45.21 13.88
C THR A 15 -25.62 44.55 12.48
N SER A 16 -26.82 44.46 11.94
CA SER A 16 -27.29 44.37 10.55
C SER A 16 -26.37 44.91 9.44
N ARG A 17 -26.40 44.24 8.27
CA ARG A 17 -26.87 44.84 7.01
C ARG A 17 -27.13 43.77 5.94
N LEU A 18 -28.30 43.88 5.32
CA LEU A 18 -28.65 43.34 4.02
C LEU A 18 -27.74 43.95 2.93
N SER A 19 -27.45 43.22 1.86
CA SER A 19 -28.02 43.49 0.52
C SER A 19 -27.23 42.78 -0.59
N THR A 20 -27.90 41.81 -1.22
CA THR A 20 -27.98 41.47 -2.66
C THR A 20 -26.73 41.22 -3.54
N PRO A 21 -26.85 40.29 -4.51
CA PRO A 21 -25.77 39.82 -5.37
C PRO A 21 -25.61 40.67 -6.63
N ILE A 22 -24.37 40.75 -7.14
CA ILE A 22 -24.07 41.32 -8.47
C ILE A 22 -23.97 40.16 -9.48
N PRO A 23 -24.66 40.24 -10.63
CA PRO A 23 -24.73 39.17 -11.63
C PRO A 23 -23.51 39.13 -12.55
N ALA A 24 -23.29 37.94 -13.11
CA ALA A 24 -22.33 37.65 -14.17
C ALA A 24 -22.71 38.32 -15.52
N PRO A 25 -21.73 38.65 -16.38
CA PRO A 25 -21.98 38.81 -17.80
C PRO A 25 -22.04 37.44 -18.49
N THR A 26 -23.23 37.10 -18.96
CA THR A 26 -23.45 36.35 -20.22
C THR A 26 -23.09 37.35 -21.36
N VAL A 27 -22.60 36.96 -22.53
CA VAL A 27 -23.34 36.40 -23.68
C VAL A 27 -22.32 36.33 -24.86
N GLU A 28 -22.39 35.27 -25.69
CA GLU A 28 -22.04 35.18 -27.15
C GLU A 28 -20.57 35.45 -27.58
N ASP A 29 -19.97 34.88 -28.63
CA ASP A 29 -20.35 34.04 -29.77
C ASP A 29 -19.04 33.59 -30.49
N ALA A 30 -19.17 32.79 -31.56
CA ALA A 30 -18.16 32.25 -32.50
C ALA A 30 -17.59 30.87 -32.10
N LEU A 31 -18.10 29.72 -32.57
CA LEU A 31 -18.28 29.26 -33.97
C LEU A 31 -17.06 29.55 -34.85
N ASP A 32 -16.34 28.49 -35.20
CA ASP A 32 -15.77 28.16 -36.53
C ASP A 32 -15.26 26.70 -36.42
N GLU A 33 -15.92 25.74 -37.08
CA GLU A 33 -15.58 25.21 -38.42
C GLU A 33 -14.23 24.47 -38.39
N ASP A 34 -14.27 23.14 -38.31
CA ASP A 34 -14.16 22.20 -39.45
C ASP A 34 -12.70 21.77 -39.65
N ASP A 35 -12.43 20.50 -39.39
CA ASP A 35 -11.50 19.70 -40.21
C ASP A 35 -11.73 18.22 -39.90
N GLU A 36 -12.61 17.63 -40.71
CA GLU A 36 -12.65 16.20 -40.98
C GLU A 36 -11.33 15.80 -41.63
N VAL A 37 -10.56 14.92 -40.97
CA VAL A 37 -9.50 14.17 -41.64
C VAL A 37 -9.92 12.71 -41.64
N GLU A 38 -10.64 12.33 -42.70
CA GLU A 38 -10.69 10.95 -43.16
C GLU A 38 -9.31 10.57 -43.69
N GLU A 39 -8.59 9.68 -43.03
CA GLU A 39 -7.49 8.94 -43.66
C GLU A 39 -7.75 7.43 -43.58
N GLU A 40 -8.16 6.94 -44.75
CA GLU A 40 -7.96 5.63 -45.36
C GLU A 40 -7.45 4.47 -44.50
N ILE A 41 -8.34 3.49 -44.41
CA ILE A 41 -8.05 2.09 -44.11
C ILE A 41 -7.36 1.48 -45.34
N GLU A 42 -6.06 1.23 -45.27
CA GLU A 42 -5.41 0.28 -46.18
C GLU A 42 -5.46 -1.14 -45.62
N GLU A 43 -6.38 -1.89 -46.20
CA GLU A 43 -6.57 -3.33 -46.09
C GLU A 43 -5.42 -4.06 -46.79
N VAL A 44 -4.39 -4.49 -46.06
CA VAL A 44 -3.44 -5.49 -46.57
C VAL A 44 -3.87 -6.88 -46.11
N ARG A 45 -4.62 -7.52 -47.01
CA ARG A 45 -4.85 -8.95 -47.04
C ARG A 45 -3.58 -9.63 -47.52
N ASP A 46 -2.88 -10.38 -46.66
CA ASP A 46 -2.27 -11.62 -47.12
C ASP A 46 -2.07 -12.63 -45.99
N GLY A 47 -2.69 -13.79 -46.18
CA GLY A 47 -2.61 -14.91 -45.26
C GLY A 47 -1.29 -15.64 -45.45
N MET A 48 -0.52 -15.78 -44.38
CA MET A 48 0.51 -16.80 -44.28
C MET A 48 0.40 -17.51 -42.94
N PHE A 49 -0.23 -18.69 -42.99
CA PHE A 49 -0.08 -19.75 -42.00
C PHE A 49 1.41 -20.11 -41.89
N TYR A 50 2.04 -19.79 -40.75
CA TYR A 50 3.24 -20.47 -40.30
C TYR A 50 2.91 -21.29 -39.06
N GLN A 51 2.58 -22.56 -39.29
CA GLN A 51 2.86 -23.62 -38.32
C GLN A 51 4.36 -23.85 -38.34
N GLY A 52 5.06 -23.38 -37.31
CA GLY A 52 6.47 -23.62 -37.10
C GLY A 52 6.73 -23.74 -35.60
N ASP A 53 7.21 -24.90 -35.19
CA ASP A 53 7.49 -25.31 -33.83
C ASP A 53 8.30 -24.25 -33.05
N ARG A 54 7.63 -23.55 -32.12
CA ARG A 54 8.32 -22.79 -31.07
C ARG A 54 8.56 -23.73 -29.90
N GLU A 55 9.77 -24.26 -29.84
CA GLU A 55 10.41 -24.71 -28.60
C GLU A 55 10.11 -23.68 -27.48
N PRO A 56 9.75 -24.12 -26.26
CA PRO A 56 9.48 -23.20 -25.15
C PRO A 56 10.77 -22.47 -24.77
N VAL A 57 10.84 -21.19 -25.14
CA VAL A 57 11.94 -20.31 -24.73
C VAL A 57 11.97 -20.25 -23.20
N PRO A 58 13.13 -20.48 -22.54
CA PRO A 58 13.23 -20.41 -21.09
C PRO A 58 12.86 -19.01 -20.58
N VAL A 59 11.92 -18.94 -19.63
CA VAL A 59 11.44 -17.71 -18.98
C VAL A 59 12.48 -17.15 -18.01
N ALA A 60 13.68 -16.87 -18.51
CA ALA A 60 14.74 -16.28 -17.74
C ALA A 60 15.71 -15.56 -18.67
N GLN A 61 15.36 -14.33 -19.08
CA GLN A 61 16.24 -13.15 -19.09
C GLN A 61 15.62 -12.00 -19.89
N ALA A 62 15.76 -10.79 -19.33
CA ALA A 62 15.49 -9.47 -19.92
C ALA A 62 14.01 -9.06 -20.16
N MET A 63 13.31 -8.70 -19.08
CA MET A 63 12.30 -7.63 -19.15
C MET A 63 12.86 -6.41 -18.42
N GLU A 64 13.00 -5.31 -19.15
CA GLU A 64 13.37 -4.00 -18.64
C GLU A 64 12.19 -3.47 -17.80
N TYR A 65 12.33 -3.50 -16.47
CA TYR A 65 11.26 -3.18 -15.53
C TYR A 65 11.07 -1.67 -15.41
N ASP A 66 10.34 -1.04 -16.33
CA ASP A 66 9.84 0.33 -16.14
C ASP A 66 8.35 0.43 -15.80
N ASP A 67 7.66 -0.69 -15.65
CA ASP A 67 6.30 -0.72 -15.09
C ASP A 67 6.30 -0.44 -13.57
N PRO A 68 5.64 0.65 -13.10
CA PRO A 68 5.49 0.96 -11.68
C PRO A 68 4.81 -0.16 -10.87
N ILE A 69 3.89 -0.90 -11.48
CA ILE A 69 3.14 -1.98 -10.81
C ILE A 69 4.07 -3.16 -10.56
N ALA A 70 4.82 -3.61 -11.57
CA ALA A 70 5.85 -4.64 -11.39
C ALA A 70 6.89 -4.24 -10.32
N LYS A 71 7.33 -2.97 -10.31
CA LYS A 71 8.22 -2.44 -9.26
C LYS A 71 7.56 -2.53 -7.88
N TYR A 72 6.29 -2.16 -7.74
CA TYR A 72 5.55 -2.29 -6.48
C TYR A 72 5.46 -3.74 -6.00
N LEU A 73 5.11 -4.66 -6.90
CA LEU A 73 5.00 -6.08 -6.56
C LEU A 73 6.35 -6.65 -6.11
N SER A 74 7.46 -6.19 -6.68
CA SER A 74 8.81 -6.62 -6.27
C SER A 74 9.12 -6.32 -4.79
N LEU A 75 8.47 -5.31 -4.19
CA LEU A 75 8.66 -4.94 -2.78
C LEU A 75 8.31 -6.06 -1.81
N GLN A 76 7.45 -7.00 -2.22
CA GLN A 76 7.05 -8.14 -1.38
C GLN A 76 8.23 -9.06 -1.05
N HIS A 77 9.22 -9.13 -1.93
CA HIS A 77 10.42 -9.95 -1.78
C HIS A 77 11.48 -9.27 -0.91
N LEU A 78 11.34 -7.96 -0.68
CA LEU A 78 12.19 -7.25 0.25
C LEU A 78 11.75 -7.57 1.70
N PRO A 79 12.69 -7.76 2.63
CA PRO A 79 12.37 -7.96 4.04
C PRO A 79 11.63 -6.77 4.66
N HIS A 80 10.84 -7.04 5.69
CA HIS A 80 10.04 -6.05 6.42
C HIS A 80 10.80 -5.51 7.63
N ILE A 81 10.61 -4.24 7.95
CA ILE A 81 11.08 -3.69 9.22
C ILE A 81 10.20 -4.27 10.32
N GLN A 82 10.78 -5.12 11.16
CA GLN A 82 10.05 -5.79 12.24
C GLN A 82 10.07 -5.03 13.56
N THR A 83 10.93 -4.01 13.66
CA THR A 83 11.17 -3.19 14.86
C THR A 83 10.55 -1.81 14.72
N LEU A 84 10.30 -1.16 15.85
CA LEU A 84 9.98 0.26 15.85
C LEU A 84 11.12 1.05 15.21
N LEU A 85 10.77 2.12 14.48
CA LEU A 85 11.74 3.02 13.90
C LEU A 85 12.49 3.74 15.04
N PRO A 86 13.83 3.70 15.09
CA PRO A 86 14.61 4.47 16.06
C PRO A 86 14.30 5.97 15.97
N SER A 87 14.26 6.66 17.12
CA SER A 87 13.92 8.09 17.20
C SER A 87 14.76 8.99 16.29
N HIS A 88 16.06 8.73 16.18
CA HIS A 88 16.97 9.50 15.31
C HIS A 88 16.63 9.38 13.81
N LEU A 89 15.84 8.39 13.39
CA LEU A 89 15.38 8.25 12.01
C LEU A 89 13.99 8.86 11.79
N HIS A 90 13.28 9.31 12.83
CA HIS A 90 11.92 9.85 12.68
C HIS A 90 11.92 11.09 11.78
N ALA A 91 12.76 12.09 12.09
CA ALA A 91 12.82 13.32 11.30
C ALA A 91 13.25 13.10 9.83
N PRO A 92 14.36 12.38 9.54
CA PRO A 92 14.73 12.06 8.16
C PRO A 92 13.66 11.28 7.40
N PHE A 93 12.97 10.35 8.08
CA PHE A 93 11.89 9.56 7.49
C PHE A 93 10.67 10.41 7.16
N THR A 94 10.24 11.27 8.08
CA THR A 94 9.14 12.21 7.85
C THR A 94 9.48 13.18 6.72
N GLN A 95 10.72 13.68 6.63
CA GLN A 95 11.13 14.55 5.54
C GLN A 95 11.10 13.83 4.18
N ALA A 96 11.52 12.56 4.13
CA ALA A 96 11.43 11.75 2.92
C ALA A 96 9.97 11.50 2.49
N ALA A 97 9.09 11.19 3.45
CA ALA A 97 7.66 11.05 3.20
C ALA A 97 7.04 12.35 2.70
N ARG A 98 7.38 13.49 3.32
CA ARG A 98 6.96 14.83 2.91
C ARG A 98 7.33 15.14 1.47
N ARG A 99 8.58 14.86 1.05
CA ARG A 99 9.00 15.08 -0.36
C ARG A 99 8.18 14.23 -1.34
N CYS A 100 7.90 12.97 -1.00
CA CYS A 100 7.10 12.09 -1.86
C CYS A 100 5.64 12.56 -1.92
N ALA A 101 5.07 12.93 -0.78
CA ALA A 101 3.73 13.49 -0.66
C ALA A 101 3.58 14.79 -1.47
N GLN A 102 4.55 15.69 -1.37
CA GLN A 102 4.57 16.94 -2.14
C GLN A 102 4.62 16.67 -3.64
N ARG A 103 5.51 15.77 -4.10
CA ARG A 103 5.61 15.40 -5.51
C ARG A 103 4.30 14.82 -6.05
N TYR A 104 3.60 14.02 -5.25
CA TYR A 104 2.27 13.52 -5.62
C TYR A 104 1.23 14.63 -5.69
N LEU A 105 1.23 15.57 -4.74
CA LEU A 105 0.28 16.69 -4.73
C LEU A 105 0.50 17.64 -5.93
N GLU A 106 1.73 17.80 -6.38
CA GLU A 106 2.09 18.58 -7.57
C GLU A 106 1.70 17.87 -8.87
N SER A 107 1.92 16.54 -8.95
CA SER A 107 1.58 15.72 -10.11
C SER A 107 1.12 14.32 -9.67
N PRO A 108 -0.20 14.12 -9.47
CA PRO A 108 -0.75 12.83 -9.07
C PRO A 108 -0.55 11.80 -10.20
N SER A 109 0.28 10.79 -9.95
CA SER A 109 0.55 9.72 -10.92
C SER A 109 0.87 8.40 -10.19
N THR A 110 0.90 7.30 -10.95
CA THR A 110 1.26 5.98 -10.43
C THR A 110 2.70 5.98 -9.89
N GLU A 111 3.63 6.68 -10.54
CA GLU A 111 5.04 6.79 -10.16
C GLU A 111 5.25 7.61 -8.89
N THR A 112 4.52 8.73 -8.76
CA THR A 112 4.60 9.58 -7.57
C THR A 112 3.98 8.88 -6.36
N LEU A 113 2.89 8.13 -6.58
CA LEU A 113 2.31 7.24 -5.56
C LEU A 113 3.26 6.10 -5.18
N LEU A 114 3.86 5.43 -6.17
CA LEU A 114 4.84 4.37 -5.94
C LEU A 114 6.00 4.86 -5.08
N SER A 115 6.50 6.07 -5.32
CA SER A 115 7.56 6.68 -4.52
C SER A 115 7.16 6.79 -3.03
N PHE A 116 5.92 7.20 -2.74
CA PHE A 116 5.45 7.22 -1.35
C PHE A 116 5.31 5.80 -0.77
N LEU A 117 4.71 4.87 -1.53
CA LEU A 117 4.47 3.50 -1.08
C LEU A 117 5.77 2.71 -0.85
N ALA A 118 6.77 2.89 -1.70
CA ALA A 118 8.04 2.18 -1.65
C ALA A 118 8.99 2.69 -0.55
N LEU A 119 8.73 3.87 0.05
CA LEU A 119 9.60 4.52 1.02
C LEU A 119 10.04 3.60 2.16
N VAL A 120 9.14 2.80 2.73
CA VAL A 120 9.47 1.94 3.88
C VAL A 120 10.44 0.82 3.49
N LYS A 121 10.32 0.29 2.28
CA LYS A 121 11.13 -0.85 1.82
C LYS A 121 12.43 -0.41 1.20
N VAL A 122 12.38 0.69 0.45
CA VAL A 122 13.51 1.20 -0.33
C VAL A 122 14.30 2.22 0.49
N GLY A 123 13.65 3.12 1.23
CA GLY A 123 14.29 4.14 2.04
C GLY A 123 14.87 3.62 3.37
N LEU A 124 14.28 2.55 3.93
CA LEU A 124 14.71 1.93 5.18
C LEU A 124 15.09 0.45 4.98
N PRO A 125 16.07 0.12 4.13
CA PRO A 125 16.47 -1.27 3.91
C PRO A 125 17.00 -1.87 5.22
N PRO A 126 16.68 -3.12 5.54
CA PRO A 126 17.22 -3.74 6.74
C PRO A 126 18.73 -3.95 6.60
N LYS A 127 19.40 -4.00 7.75
CA LYS A 127 20.87 -4.01 7.90
C LYS A 127 21.64 -5.02 7.04
N ASN A 128 20.96 -6.00 6.45
CA ASN A 128 21.55 -7.10 5.72
C ASN A 128 21.39 -7.00 4.19
N LEU A 129 20.64 -6.01 3.64
CA LEU A 129 20.40 -5.90 2.19
C LEU A 129 21.52 -5.18 1.41
N GLY A 130 22.75 -5.38 1.85
CA GLY A 130 23.95 -4.78 1.27
C GLY A 130 24.49 -3.64 2.12
N LYS A 131 25.76 -3.30 1.88
CA LYS A 131 26.53 -2.21 2.50
C LYS A 131 26.00 -0.81 2.11
N ALA A 132 24.68 -0.67 1.93
CA ALA A 132 24.05 0.54 1.50
C ALA A 132 24.26 1.65 2.55
N ASP A 133 24.29 2.89 2.04
CA ASP A 133 24.52 4.12 2.79
C ASP A 133 23.83 4.14 4.15
N LYS A 134 24.44 4.88 5.10
CA LYS A 134 23.83 5.16 6.40
C LYS A 134 22.34 5.54 6.17
N PRO A 135 21.38 4.94 6.89
CA PRO A 135 19.95 5.08 6.59
C PRO A 135 19.49 6.54 6.52
N VAL A 136 20.12 7.44 7.29
CA VAL A 136 19.90 8.89 7.22
C VAL A 136 20.22 9.46 5.84
N LYS A 137 21.43 9.23 5.29
CA LYS A 137 21.83 9.72 3.96
C LYS A 137 20.92 9.19 2.85
N ARG A 138 20.51 7.93 3.00
CA ARG A 138 19.59 7.30 2.06
C ARG A 138 18.21 7.94 2.10
N LEU A 139 17.69 8.23 3.30
CA LEU A 139 16.44 8.96 3.47
C LEU A 139 16.56 10.40 2.98
N GLU A 140 17.69 11.07 3.10
CA GLU A 140 17.91 12.43 2.59
C GLU A 140 17.79 12.48 1.06
N ASN A 141 18.34 11.48 0.36
CA ASN A 141 18.33 11.43 -1.11
C ASN A 141 17.08 10.77 -1.71
N TYR A 142 16.19 10.19 -0.89
CA TYR A 142 14.96 9.54 -1.37
C TYR A 142 14.00 10.54 -2.04
N PRO A 143 13.36 10.23 -3.20
CA PRO A 143 13.27 8.91 -3.88
C PRO A 143 14.40 8.58 -4.86
N MET A 144 15.40 9.45 -5.04
CA MET A 144 16.49 9.25 -6.00
C MET A 144 17.59 8.33 -5.45
N VAL A 145 17.22 7.13 -5.04
CA VAL A 145 18.14 6.12 -4.51
C VAL A 145 18.02 4.81 -5.28
N SER A 146 19.12 4.07 -5.36
CA SER A 146 19.13 2.73 -5.96
C SER A 146 18.22 1.77 -5.19
N TRP A 147 17.38 1.01 -5.87
CA TRP A 147 16.50 0.05 -5.22
C TRP A 147 17.30 -1.16 -4.71
N PRO A 148 17.01 -1.66 -3.50
CA PRO A 148 17.75 -2.76 -2.93
C PRO A 148 17.38 -4.07 -3.65
N LYS A 149 18.35 -4.96 -3.84
CA LYS A 149 18.10 -6.27 -4.47
C LYS A 149 17.45 -7.21 -3.46
N PRO A 150 16.50 -8.06 -3.88
CA PRO A 150 15.97 -9.10 -2.99
C PRO A 150 17.12 -9.99 -2.49
N PRO A 151 17.09 -10.42 -1.23
CA PRO A 151 18.09 -11.33 -0.72
C PRO A 151 18.03 -12.65 -1.50
N ASP A 152 19.19 -13.23 -1.81
CA ASP A 152 19.25 -14.59 -2.33
C ASP A 152 18.49 -15.51 -1.36
N ALA A 153 17.68 -16.42 -1.91
CA ALA A 153 16.80 -17.30 -1.14
C ALA A 153 17.63 -18.27 -0.28
N ALA A 154 18.13 -17.79 0.87
CA ALA A 154 18.96 -18.55 1.78
C ALA A 154 18.29 -18.65 3.15
N GLY A 155 17.89 -19.87 3.48
CA GLY A 155 17.74 -20.35 4.85
C GLY A 155 16.32 -20.27 5.42
N GLY A 156 15.59 -21.38 5.32
CA GLY A 156 14.45 -21.66 6.16
C GLY A 156 14.83 -21.45 7.62
N GLY A 157 14.15 -20.51 8.28
CA GLY A 157 14.42 -20.19 9.69
C GLY A 157 14.19 -21.42 10.55
N GLY A 158 15.29 -22.01 11.03
CA GLY A 158 15.26 -23.07 12.04
C GLY A 158 14.36 -22.66 13.20
N GLY A 159 13.60 -23.62 13.72
CA GLY A 159 12.58 -23.41 14.75
C GLY A 159 13.12 -22.61 15.93
N VAL A 160 12.82 -21.31 15.95
CA VAL A 160 13.17 -20.45 17.08
C VAL A 160 12.24 -20.83 18.23
N ASP A 161 12.83 -21.16 19.38
CA ASP A 161 12.13 -21.40 20.64
C ASP A 161 11.01 -20.35 20.87
N PRO A 162 9.75 -20.78 21.03
CA PRO A 162 8.60 -19.88 21.17
C PRO A 162 8.76 -18.89 22.33
N VAL A 163 9.47 -19.27 23.41
CA VAL A 163 9.70 -18.40 24.58
C VAL A 163 10.65 -17.26 24.20
N LYS A 164 11.81 -17.59 23.61
CA LYS A 164 12.77 -16.58 23.12
C LYS A 164 12.14 -15.66 22.06
N ARG A 165 11.26 -16.21 21.22
CA ARG A 165 10.49 -15.43 20.24
C ARG A 165 9.52 -14.47 20.93
N ALA A 166 8.79 -14.92 21.95
CA ALA A 166 7.87 -14.10 22.72
C ALA A 166 8.61 -12.97 23.47
N GLU A 167 9.72 -13.26 24.14
CA GLU A 167 10.57 -12.26 24.80
C GLU A 167 11.02 -11.16 23.84
N LYS A 168 11.44 -11.55 22.63
CA LYS A 168 11.84 -10.60 21.58
C LYS A 168 10.67 -9.72 21.13
N LEU A 169 9.45 -10.25 21.09
CA LEU A 169 8.24 -9.51 20.73
C LEU A 169 7.79 -8.56 21.85
N ILE A 170 7.92 -8.96 23.12
CA ILE A 170 7.67 -8.11 24.29
C ILE A 170 8.62 -6.91 24.29
N LYS A 171 9.93 -7.15 24.10
CA LYS A 171 10.93 -6.07 23.97
C LYS A 171 10.63 -5.09 22.83
N ARG A 172 9.84 -5.51 21.84
CA ARG A 172 9.39 -4.70 20.70
C ARG A 172 8.01 -4.04 20.92
N GLY A 173 7.40 -4.21 22.09
CA GLY A 173 6.06 -3.70 22.41
C GLY A 173 4.91 -4.43 21.71
N LYS A 174 5.14 -5.63 21.18
CA LYS A 174 4.16 -6.42 20.43
C LYS A 174 3.57 -7.52 21.31
N LEU A 175 2.80 -7.12 22.32
CA LEU A 175 2.27 -8.02 23.36
C LEU A 175 1.29 -9.05 22.81
N GLY A 176 0.43 -8.67 21.87
CA GLY A 176 -0.52 -9.58 21.23
C GLY A 176 0.20 -10.63 20.39
N GLN A 177 1.22 -10.22 19.63
CA GLN A 177 2.07 -11.18 18.89
C GLN A 177 2.89 -12.07 19.82
N ALA A 178 3.35 -11.55 20.97
CA ALA A 178 4.08 -12.33 21.96
C ALA A 178 3.18 -13.42 22.59
N GLY A 179 1.96 -13.06 23.01
CA GLY A 179 0.98 -14.02 23.50
C GLY A 179 0.64 -15.07 22.44
N ARG A 180 0.44 -14.63 21.18
CA ARG A 180 0.26 -15.54 20.04
C ARG A 180 1.48 -16.44 19.83
N ALA A 181 2.71 -15.99 20.01
CA ALA A 181 3.90 -16.82 19.82
C ALA A 181 4.03 -17.94 20.86
N LEU A 182 3.46 -17.76 22.07
CA LEU A 182 3.42 -18.77 23.12
C LEU A 182 2.31 -19.81 22.88
N VAL A 183 1.24 -19.42 22.19
CA VAL A 183 0.14 -20.32 21.81
C VAL A 183 0.45 -20.97 20.45
N ALA A 184 0.24 -22.28 20.30
CA ALA A 184 0.48 -22.95 19.03
C ALA A 184 -0.35 -22.31 17.89
N GLN A 185 0.29 -21.56 16.99
CA GLN A 185 -0.33 -20.94 15.82
C GLN A 185 -0.02 -21.71 14.53
N GLY A 186 -0.90 -21.53 13.54
CA GLY A 186 -0.70 -21.94 12.15
C GLY A 186 0.72 -21.62 11.67
N LYS A 187 1.45 -22.66 11.25
CA LYS A 187 2.73 -22.47 10.56
C LYS A 187 2.44 -21.92 9.16
N VAL A 188 3.27 -21.00 8.68
CA VAL A 188 3.15 -20.53 7.29
C VAL A 188 3.49 -21.71 6.37
N ALA A 189 2.60 -22.02 5.43
CA ALA A 189 2.85 -23.09 4.47
C ALA A 189 3.94 -22.68 3.48
N LEU A 190 4.78 -23.62 3.06
CA LEU A 190 5.67 -23.41 1.93
C LEU A 190 4.84 -23.31 0.65
N TYR A 191 5.28 -22.48 -0.29
CA TYR A 191 4.61 -22.35 -1.57
C TYR A 191 4.77 -23.64 -2.38
N SER A 192 3.65 -24.23 -2.79
CA SER A 192 3.57 -25.30 -3.78
C SER A 192 2.48 -24.96 -4.79
N GLU A 193 2.51 -25.58 -5.97
CA GLU A 193 1.50 -25.36 -7.01
C GLU A 193 0.07 -25.67 -6.52
N GLY A 194 -0.07 -26.70 -5.68
CA GLY A 194 -1.33 -27.04 -5.02
C GLY A 194 -1.81 -25.96 -4.04
N VAL A 195 -0.90 -25.36 -3.26
CA VAL A 195 -1.21 -24.21 -2.40
C VAL A 195 -1.61 -23.00 -3.25
N GLY A 196 -0.91 -22.72 -4.35
CA GLY A 196 -1.23 -21.63 -5.27
C GLY A 196 -2.63 -21.75 -5.87
N SER A 197 -2.99 -22.94 -6.36
CA SER A 197 -4.31 -23.22 -6.92
C SER A 197 -5.42 -23.10 -5.87
N SER A 198 -5.16 -23.61 -4.66
CA SER A 198 -6.11 -23.50 -3.54
C SER A 198 -6.34 -22.04 -3.13
N LEU A 199 -5.28 -21.23 -3.06
CA LEU A 199 -5.38 -19.80 -2.77
C LEU A 199 -6.18 -19.05 -3.84
N LYS A 200 -5.96 -19.35 -5.13
CA LYS A 200 -6.73 -18.75 -6.24
C LYS A 200 -8.22 -19.11 -6.16
N SER A 201 -8.55 -20.35 -5.77
CA SER A 201 -9.94 -20.76 -5.57
C SER A 201 -10.61 -20.07 -4.38
N LEU A 202 -9.86 -19.77 -3.31
CA LEU A 202 -10.37 -19.10 -2.11
C LEU A 202 -10.46 -17.57 -2.26
N HIS A 203 -9.66 -17.01 -3.17
CA HIS A 203 -9.54 -15.58 -3.40
C HIS A 203 -9.72 -15.30 -4.91
N PRO A 204 -10.99 -15.20 -5.39
CA PRO A 204 -11.25 -14.88 -6.78
C PRO A 204 -10.65 -13.53 -7.14
N VAL A 205 -10.35 -13.34 -8.43
CA VAL A 205 -9.87 -12.07 -8.96
C VAL A 205 -10.92 -11.00 -8.70
N GLY A 206 -10.49 -9.86 -8.14
CA GLY A 206 -11.38 -8.74 -7.87
C GLY A 206 -11.96 -8.12 -9.14
N GLU A 207 -12.93 -7.23 -8.98
CA GLU A 207 -13.54 -6.49 -10.09
C GLU A 207 -12.50 -5.68 -10.88
N LEU A 208 -12.72 -5.50 -12.19
CA LEU A 208 -11.82 -4.76 -13.08
C LEU A 208 -11.70 -3.27 -12.68
N HIS A 209 -12.77 -2.71 -12.07
CA HIS A 209 -12.89 -1.31 -11.67
C HIS A 209 -13.25 -1.17 -10.19
N PRO A 210 -12.33 -1.48 -9.26
CA PRO A 210 -12.63 -1.61 -7.83
C PRO A 210 -12.96 -0.28 -7.14
N PHE A 211 -12.70 0.86 -7.77
CA PHE A 211 -13.11 2.19 -7.26
C PHE A 211 -14.34 2.76 -7.98
N GLY A 212 -15.03 1.93 -8.78
CA GLY A 212 -16.29 2.27 -9.44
C GLY A 212 -16.18 2.30 -10.97
N SER A 213 -17.24 1.82 -11.62
CA SER A 213 -17.66 2.31 -12.93
C SER A 213 -18.79 3.34 -12.70
N THR A 214 -19.12 4.15 -13.70
CA THR A 214 -20.24 5.12 -13.69
C THR A 214 -21.59 4.52 -13.27
N THR A 215 -21.69 3.20 -13.17
CA THR A 215 -22.84 2.45 -12.68
C THR A 215 -22.53 1.81 -11.33
N GLY A 216 -22.92 2.47 -10.24
CA GLY A 216 -22.79 1.99 -8.86
C GLY A 216 -23.49 2.92 -7.86
N PRO A 217 -23.64 2.53 -6.59
CA PRO A 217 -24.15 3.43 -5.55
C PRO A 217 -23.31 4.72 -5.47
N SER A 218 -23.96 5.84 -5.17
CA SER A 218 -23.34 7.18 -5.12
C SER A 218 -21.99 7.14 -4.42
N THR A 219 -20.98 7.77 -5.04
CA THR A 219 -19.67 8.00 -4.43
C THR A 219 -19.85 8.53 -3.01
N GLY A 220 -19.17 7.91 -2.05
CA GLY A 220 -19.25 8.34 -0.64
C GLY A 220 -18.76 9.77 -0.45
N THR A 221 -18.91 10.31 0.77
CA THR A 221 -18.31 11.60 1.12
C THR A 221 -16.85 11.40 1.50
N PRO A 222 -15.89 12.14 0.91
CA PRO A 222 -14.50 12.10 1.36
C PRO A 222 -14.41 12.45 2.86
N PRO A 223 -13.59 11.74 3.64
CA PRO A 223 -13.46 12.03 5.06
C PRO A 223 -12.75 13.36 5.28
N GLU A 224 -13.14 14.10 6.32
CA GLU A 224 -12.41 15.29 6.75
C GLU A 224 -10.96 14.96 7.15
N LYS A 225 -10.04 15.92 6.97
CA LYS A 225 -8.61 15.73 7.29
C LYS A 225 -8.37 15.27 8.74
N ASP A 226 -9.15 15.79 9.69
CA ASP A 226 -9.01 15.44 11.11
C ASP A 226 -9.50 14.03 11.43
N LEU A 227 -10.42 13.51 10.61
CA LEU A 227 -10.92 12.15 10.73
C LEU A 227 -9.82 11.13 10.38
N ILE A 228 -8.97 11.43 9.39
CA ILE A 228 -7.83 10.57 9.01
C ILE A 228 -6.89 10.35 10.21
N SER A 229 -6.54 11.43 10.91
CA SER A 229 -5.70 11.36 12.11
C SER A 229 -6.35 10.53 13.22
N SER A 230 -7.67 10.66 13.39
CA SER A 230 -8.43 9.90 14.37
C SER A 230 -8.52 8.42 14.03
N CYS A 231 -8.76 8.07 12.76
CA CYS A 231 -8.73 6.69 12.27
C CYS A 231 -7.36 6.06 12.46
N LEU A 232 -6.27 6.76 12.14
CA LEU A 232 -4.91 6.26 12.34
C LEU A 232 -4.62 5.94 13.81
N ARG A 233 -5.17 6.71 14.76
CA ARG A 233 -5.04 6.43 16.20
C ARG A 233 -5.86 5.21 16.65
N ALA A 234 -7.00 4.97 16.02
CA ALA A 234 -7.90 3.85 16.35
C ALA A 234 -7.40 2.50 15.82
N PHE A 235 -6.61 2.46 14.75
CA PHE A 235 -6.12 1.21 14.19
C PHE A 235 -5.19 0.43 15.13
N ASN A 236 -5.30 -0.91 15.06
CA ASN A 236 -4.42 -1.80 15.81
C ASN A 236 -2.97 -1.66 15.31
N LYS A 237 -2.06 -1.25 16.21
CA LYS A 237 -0.63 -1.07 15.95
C LYS A 237 0.09 -2.35 15.55
N GLU A 238 -0.47 -3.52 15.86
CA GLU A 238 0.08 -4.83 15.51
C GLU A 238 -0.39 -5.37 14.16
N THR A 239 -1.16 -4.60 13.39
CA THR A 239 -1.62 -4.98 12.04
C THR A 239 -0.42 -5.26 11.15
N SER A 240 -0.49 -6.37 10.41
CA SER A 240 0.60 -6.77 9.51
C SER A 240 0.70 -5.81 8.32
N PRO A 241 1.92 -5.42 7.91
CA PRO A 241 2.08 -4.55 6.75
C PRO A 241 1.72 -5.28 5.44
N GLY A 242 1.24 -4.50 4.46
CA GLY A 242 1.07 -4.95 3.08
C GLY A 242 2.41 -5.08 2.31
N ALA A 243 2.34 -5.17 0.98
CA ALA A 243 3.53 -5.28 0.12
C ALA A 243 4.50 -4.09 0.29
N SER A 244 3.94 -2.89 0.45
CA SER A 244 4.66 -1.63 0.67
C SER A 244 5.45 -1.56 1.98
N GLY A 245 5.19 -2.44 2.95
CA GLY A 245 5.86 -2.43 4.26
C GLY A 245 5.34 -1.39 5.25
N TRP A 246 4.41 -0.50 4.86
CA TRP A 246 3.81 0.47 5.77
C TRP A 246 3.08 -0.22 6.92
N THR A 247 3.37 0.24 8.14
CA THR A 247 2.68 -0.19 9.37
C THR A 247 1.98 1.01 9.99
N VAL A 248 0.94 0.78 10.80
CA VAL A 248 0.22 1.85 11.51
C VAL A 248 1.17 2.77 12.28
N PRO A 249 2.17 2.27 13.04
CA PRO A 249 3.12 3.15 13.73
C PRO A 249 3.95 4.04 12.79
N LEU A 250 4.35 3.55 11.60
CA LEU A 250 5.10 4.36 10.63
C LEU A 250 4.23 5.45 10.03
N LEU A 251 2.97 5.12 9.71
CA LEU A 251 1.99 6.11 9.23
C LEU A 251 1.71 7.18 10.31
N GLN A 252 1.57 6.78 11.58
CA GLN A 252 1.39 7.72 12.70
C GLN A 252 2.57 8.68 12.89
N ILE A 253 3.80 8.28 12.55
CA ILE A 253 4.98 9.16 12.60
C ILE A 253 4.87 10.23 11.51
N VAL A 254 4.60 9.83 10.27
CA VAL A 254 4.62 10.76 9.12
C VAL A 254 3.36 11.61 9.01
N ALA A 255 2.21 11.10 9.48
CA ALA A 255 0.94 11.82 9.49
C ALA A 255 0.88 12.97 10.52
N GLN A 256 1.97 13.26 11.22
CA GLN A 256 2.11 14.50 11.99
C GLN A 256 2.48 15.69 11.09
N ASP A 257 3.05 15.43 9.90
CA ASP A 257 3.37 16.47 8.93
C ASP A 257 2.10 16.90 8.15
N PRO A 258 1.77 18.20 8.10
CA PRO A 258 0.57 18.70 7.42
C PRO A 258 0.52 18.42 5.91
N ILE A 259 1.67 18.34 5.23
CA ILE A 259 1.73 18.01 3.80
C ILE A 259 1.39 16.54 3.60
N VAL A 260 1.93 15.66 4.44
CA VAL A 260 1.60 14.23 4.39
C VAL A 260 0.12 14.00 4.68
N LEU A 261 -0.48 14.70 5.66
CA LEU A 261 -1.93 14.64 5.90
C LEU A 261 -2.74 15.13 4.70
N THR A 262 -2.32 16.22 4.07
CA THR A 262 -3.00 16.75 2.87
C THR A 262 -2.91 15.78 1.70
N PHE A 263 -1.76 15.11 1.53
CA PHE A 263 -1.59 14.02 0.58
C PHE A 263 -2.55 12.85 0.86
N LEU A 264 -2.60 12.36 2.11
CA LEU A 264 -3.50 11.25 2.48
C LEU A 264 -4.97 11.60 2.25
N HIS A 265 -5.35 12.84 2.56
CA HIS A 265 -6.69 13.34 2.27
C HIS A 265 -6.98 13.38 0.77
N SER A 266 -6.09 13.98 -0.03
CA SER A 266 -6.23 14.03 -1.50
C SER A 266 -6.34 12.64 -2.12
N LEU A 267 -5.49 11.70 -1.69
CA LEU A 267 -5.54 10.31 -2.12
C LEU A 267 -6.88 9.66 -1.75
N THR A 268 -7.35 9.84 -0.51
CA THR A 268 -8.64 9.28 -0.07
C THR A 268 -9.81 9.86 -0.86
N THR A 269 -9.81 11.17 -1.14
CA THR A 269 -10.79 11.81 -2.03
C THR A 269 -10.76 11.20 -3.42
N SER A 270 -9.58 10.96 -4.00
CA SER A 270 -9.46 10.34 -5.33
C SER A 270 -9.94 8.89 -5.36
N ILE A 271 -9.77 8.15 -4.25
CA ILE A 271 -10.29 6.78 -4.12
C ILE A 271 -11.81 6.80 -4.09
N VAL A 272 -12.39 7.68 -3.27
CA VAL A 272 -13.84 7.86 -3.15
C VAL A 272 -14.46 8.32 -4.48
N GLY A 273 -13.75 9.16 -5.24
CA GLY A 273 -14.16 9.63 -6.55
C GLY A 273 -13.90 8.66 -7.71
N GLY A 274 -13.24 7.52 -7.49
CA GLY A 274 -13.02 6.51 -8.52
C GLY A 274 -11.86 6.74 -9.48
N TYR A 275 -11.05 7.79 -9.30
CA TYR A 275 -9.98 8.19 -10.23
C TYR A 275 -8.58 8.14 -9.63
N ALA A 276 -8.41 7.49 -8.47
CA ALA A 276 -7.11 7.38 -7.82
C ALA A 276 -6.07 6.72 -8.76
N PRO A 277 -4.88 7.33 -8.96
CA PRO A 277 -3.81 6.69 -9.71
C PRO A 277 -3.32 5.42 -8.98
N GLY A 278 -2.76 4.48 -9.72
CA GLY A 278 -2.19 3.27 -9.12
C GLY A 278 -3.21 2.35 -8.43
N VAL A 279 -4.46 2.30 -8.92
CA VAL A 279 -5.54 1.44 -8.42
C VAL A 279 -5.05 0.02 -8.11
N GLN A 280 -4.30 -0.59 -9.05
CA GLN A 280 -3.77 -1.94 -8.87
C GLN A 280 -2.86 -2.05 -7.64
N MET A 281 -1.99 -1.07 -7.37
CA MET A 281 -1.11 -1.07 -6.18
C MET A 281 -1.91 -0.91 -4.88
N LEU A 282 -2.94 -0.05 -4.90
CA LEU A 282 -3.80 0.22 -3.74
C LEU A 282 -4.70 -0.97 -3.40
N CYS A 283 -5.15 -1.73 -4.40
CA CYS A 283 -5.98 -2.92 -4.25
C CYS A 283 -5.16 -4.22 -4.10
N THR A 284 -3.84 -4.16 -4.24
CA THR A 284 -2.98 -5.34 -4.08
C THR A 284 -2.94 -5.79 -2.62
N SER A 285 -3.33 -7.04 -2.39
CA SER A 285 -3.25 -7.68 -1.08
C SER A 285 -2.20 -8.78 -1.06
N ARG A 286 -1.44 -8.87 0.04
CA ARG A 286 -0.48 -9.94 0.25
C ARG A 286 -1.16 -11.14 0.90
N ILE A 287 -1.22 -12.24 0.18
CA ILE A 287 -1.76 -13.50 0.70
C ILE A 287 -0.63 -14.27 1.40
N THR A 288 -0.85 -14.69 2.64
CA THR A 288 0.10 -15.53 3.39
C THR A 288 -0.59 -16.86 3.71
N PRO A 289 -0.16 -17.99 3.14
CA PRO A 289 -0.80 -19.26 3.39
C PRO A 289 -0.51 -19.74 4.82
N LEU A 290 -1.56 -20.09 5.55
CA LEU A 290 -1.48 -20.61 6.92
C LEU A 290 -1.89 -22.08 6.92
N LEU A 291 -1.09 -22.94 7.54
CA LEU A 291 -1.42 -24.35 7.74
C LEU A 291 -2.57 -24.46 8.75
N LYS A 292 -3.59 -25.25 8.39
CA LYS A 292 -4.72 -25.55 9.28
C LYS A 292 -4.22 -26.40 10.46
N LYS A 293 -4.84 -26.21 11.63
CA LYS A 293 -4.46 -26.88 12.89
C LYS A 293 -4.40 -28.41 12.79
N GLU A 294 -5.21 -29.02 11.92
CA GLU A 294 -5.29 -30.47 11.69
C GLU A 294 -4.06 -31.07 10.98
N GLU A 295 -3.44 -30.33 10.06
CA GLU A 295 -2.24 -30.78 9.33
C GLU A 295 -0.97 -30.63 10.17
N MET A 296 -1.00 -29.73 11.16
CA MET A 296 0.12 -29.48 12.07
C MET A 296 0.48 -30.69 12.94
N GLY A 297 -0.47 -31.60 13.17
CA GLY A 297 -0.27 -32.84 13.95
C GLY A 297 0.16 -34.06 13.12
N ARG A 298 0.03 -34.03 11.78
CA ARG A 298 0.42 -35.16 10.91
C ARG A 298 1.86 -35.11 10.43
N SER A 299 2.46 -33.93 10.35
CA SER A 299 3.85 -33.74 9.90
C SER A 299 4.92 -34.29 10.87
N SER A 300 4.55 -34.71 12.08
CA SER A 300 5.47 -35.33 13.06
C SER A 300 5.34 -36.85 13.18
N ALA A 301 4.52 -37.49 12.34
CA ALA A 301 4.26 -38.93 12.41
C ALA A 301 4.48 -39.59 11.04
N SER A 302 5.72 -39.63 10.58
CA SER A 302 6.13 -40.53 9.49
C SER A 302 7.59 -40.93 9.64
N THR A 303 7.89 -41.66 10.71
CA THR A 303 9.05 -42.57 10.73
C THR A 303 8.50 -43.95 10.39
N PRO A 304 8.87 -44.57 9.26
CA PRO A 304 8.49 -45.96 9.01
C PRO A 304 9.26 -46.83 10.00
N ARG A 305 8.53 -47.58 10.83
CA ARG A 305 9.08 -48.74 11.53
C ARG A 305 9.17 -49.84 10.49
N GLU A 306 10.38 -50.11 10.00
CA GLU A 306 10.70 -51.36 9.33
C GLU A 306 10.49 -52.51 10.33
N ALA A 307 9.83 -53.57 9.85
CA ALA A 307 9.71 -54.87 10.48
C ALA A 307 10.21 -55.91 9.48
#